data_AF-A0A935HTQ2-F1
#
_entry.id   AF-A0A935HTQ2-F1
#
_cell.length_a   1.000
_cell.length_b   1.000
_cell.length_c   1.000
_cell.angle_alpha   90.00
_cell.angle_beta   90.00
_cell.angle_gamma   90.00
#
_symmetry.space_group_name_H-M   'P 1'
#
loop_
_entity.id
_entity.type
_entity.pdbx_description
1 polymer ?
#
loop_
_entity_poly.entity_id
_entity_poly.type
_entity_poly.pdbx_seq_one_letter_code
_entity_poly.pdbx_strand_id
1 'polypeptide(L)'
;MRSNPTFYYSRGLIHNASHYLDLVNWYLGENKNYIIKISEKEGLSKDDKTVSFNMIYSNGTEVRFIGLNPTKLSFAEIDLVGTKGRIRVNYKNEIEKYKVTENKIYKGYKIYKLTECKPVRFSSALPNAVDNIYKTLEGKEELVSPAENSLKIFELINRIKERPICRI
;
A
#
# COMPACT_ATOMS: atom_id res chain seq x y z
N MET A 1 -10.29 -0.02 14.10
CA MET A 1 -9.90 1.27 13.49
C MET A 1 -10.31 1.20 12.03
N ARG A 2 -11.27 2.03 11.57
CA ARG A 2 -11.60 2.08 10.14
C ARG A 2 -10.62 3.07 9.49
N SER A 3 -9.51 2.54 8.99
CA SER A 3 -8.64 3.27 8.07
C SER A 3 -9.02 2.94 6.64
N ASN A 4 -8.91 3.90 5.74
CA ASN A 4 -9.11 3.71 4.30
C ASN A 4 -7.80 3.96 3.55
N PRO A 5 -6.89 2.96 3.46
CA PRO A 5 -5.63 3.10 2.76
C PRO A 5 -5.84 3.36 1.27
N THR A 6 -5.08 4.30 0.72
CA THR A 6 -5.02 4.55 -0.72
C THR A 6 -3.55 4.51 -1.16
N PHE A 7 -3.28 3.73 -2.21
CA PHE A 7 -1.96 3.53 -2.79
C PHE A 7 -1.96 4.06 -4.22
N TYR A 8 -1.09 5.02 -4.51
CA TYR A 8 -0.82 5.51 -5.85
C TYR A 8 0.43 4.84 -6.37
N TYR A 9 0.32 4.17 -7.52
CA TYR A 9 1.44 3.40 -8.06
C TYR A 9 1.42 3.35 -9.58
N SER A 10 2.56 3.03 -10.18
CA SER A 10 2.70 2.77 -11.62
C SER A 10 3.53 1.51 -11.84
N ARG A 11 3.83 1.14 -13.09
CA ARG A 11 4.78 0.07 -13.46
C ARG A 11 4.33 -1.37 -13.17
N GLY A 12 3.03 -1.62 -13.00
CA GLY A 12 2.50 -2.99 -12.98
C GLY A 12 2.20 -3.57 -11.59
N LEU A 13 1.39 -4.64 -11.59
CA LEU A 13 0.98 -5.40 -10.41
C LEU A 13 2.15 -6.17 -9.78
N ILE A 14 2.95 -6.85 -10.60
CA ILE A 14 4.06 -7.70 -10.16
C ILE A 14 5.22 -6.83 -9.68
N HIS A 15 5.57 -5.79 -10.42
CA HIS A 15 6.74 -5.00 -10.07
C HIS A 15 6.51 -4.08 -8.88
N ASN A 16 5.51 -3.18 -8.96
CA ASN A 16 5.34 -2.14 -7.94
C ASN A 16 4.18 -2.41 -6.99
N ALA A 17 3.05 -2.92 -7.49
CA ALA A 17 1.91 -3.16 -6.59
C ALA A 17 2.21 -4.26 -5.57
N SER A 18 3.04 -5.25 -5.92
CA SER A 18 3.43 -6.35 -5.03
C SER A 18 4.01 -5.86 -3.71
N HIS A 19 4.90 -4.86 -3.73
CA HIS A 19 5.45 -4.24 -2.53
C HIS A 19 4.37 -3.64 -1.61
N TYR A 20 3.37 -2.99 -2.20
CA TYR A 20 2.27 -2.40 -1.44
C TYR A 20 1.24 -3.43 -0.99
N LEU A 21 0.98 -4.47 -1.79
CA LEU A 21 0.13 -5.59 -1.42
C LEU A 21 0.73 -6.35 -0.24
N ASP A 22 2.05 -6.55 -0.24
CA ASP A 22 2.79 -7.17 0.88
C ASP A 22 2.64 -6.33 2.15
N LEU A 23 2.86 -5.02 2.05
CA LEU A 23 2.65 -4.09 3.18
C LEU A 23 1.20 -4.10 3.69
N VAL A 24 0.23 -4.18 2.79
CA VAL A 24 -1.20 -4.27 3.15
C VAL A 24 -1.49 -5.57 3.88
N ASN A 25 -0.98 -6.70 3.38
CA ASN A 25 -1.15 -8.01 4.02
C ASN A 25 -0.49 -8.04 5.40
N TRP A 26 0.71 -7.45 5.53
CA TRP A 26 1.38 -7.32 6.82
C TRP A 26 0.58 -6.46 7.82
N TYR A 27 -0.05 -5.38 7.36
CA TYR A 27 -0.76 -4.44 8.24
C TYR A 27 -2.21 -4.86 8.56
N LEU A 28 -2.94 -5.42 7.60
CA LEU A 28 -4.38 -5.72 7.71
C LEU A 28 -4.68 -7.23 7.71
N GLY A 29 -3.68 -8.08 7.47
CA GLY A 29 -3.88 -9.49 7.14
C GLY A 29 -4.29 -9.69 5.68
N GLU A 30 -4.43 -10.96 5.29
CA GLU A 30 -4.82 -11.34 3.93
C GLU A 30 -6.27 -10.94 3.59
N ASN A 31 -6.48 -10.37 2.40
CA ASN A 31 -7.82 -10.18 1.87
C ASN A 31 -8.36 -11.46 1.20
N LYS A 32 -9.33 -12.12 1.84
CA LYS A 32 -10.01 -13.31 1.29
C LYS A 32 -11.37 -13.04 0.63
N ASN A 33 -11.79 -11.77 0.58
CA ASN A 33 -13.16 -11.40 0.22
C ASN A 33 -13.21 -10.79 -1.19
N TYR A 34 -13.60 -9.52 -1.27
CA TYR A 34 -14.02 -8.85 -2.49
C TYR A 34 -12.91 -7.99 -3.08
N ILE A 35 -12.65 -8.22 -4.36
CA ILE A 35 -11.75 -7.43 -5.20
C ILE A 35 -12.56 -6.88 -6.36
N ILE A 36 -12.56 -5.56 -6.51
CA ILE A 36 -13.23 -4.86 -7.60
C ILE A 36 -12.16 -4.23 -8.48
N LYS A 37 -12.03 -4.72 -9.71
CA LYS A 37 -11.11 -4.18 -10.70
C LYS A 37 -11.78 -3.02 -11.44
N ILE A 38 -11.11 -1.87 -11.48
CA ILE A 38 -11.66 -0.61 -11.97
C ILE A 38 -11.12 -0.24 -13.34
N SER A 39 -9.80 -0.37 -13.55
CA SER A 39 -9.19 -0.06 -14.84
C SER A 39 -7.85 -0.76 -15.00
N GLU A 40 -7.37 -0.83 -16.24
CA GLU A 40 -6.02 -1.26 -16.57
C GLU A 40 -5.31 -0.20 -17.40
N LYS A 41 -4.00 -0.11 -17.23
CA LYS A 41 -3.08 0.76 -17.95
C LYS A 41 -1.84 -0.05 -18.29
N GLU A 42 -1.05 0.46 -19.24
CA GLU A 42 0.28 -0.11 -19.50
C GLU A 42 1.13 -0.11 -18.21
N GLY A 43 1.86 -1.19 -18.00
CA GLY A 43 2.91 -1.26 -16.99
C GLY A 43 4.26 -1.46 -17.66
N LEU A 44 5.19 -2.13 -16.98
CA LEU A 44 6.53 -2.35 -17.53
C LEU A 44 6.55 -3.34 -18.70
N SER A 45 5.61 -4.27 -18.72
CA SER A 45 5.47 -5.26 -19.79
C SER A 45 4.00 -5.46 -20.15
N LYS A 46 3.75 -6.23 -21.21
CA LYS A 46 2.38 -6.59 -21.61
C LYS A 46 1.69 -7.44 -20.54
N ASP A 47 2.44 -8.28 -19.82
CA ASP A 47 1.91 -9.20 -18.81
C ASP A 47 1.86 -8.60 -17.40
N ASP A 48 2.49 -7.44 -17.20
CA ASP A 48 2.51 -6.70 -15.94
C ASP A 48 1.79 -5.35 -16.06
N LYS A 49 0.48 -5.40 -16.29
CA LYS A 49 -0.38 -4.21 -16.39
C LYS A 49 -0.46 -3.47 -15.06
N THR A 50 -0.53 -2.14 -15.12
CA THR A 50 -0.85 -1.31 -13.95
C THR A 50 -2.37 -1.27 -13.78
N VAL A 51 -2.91 -1.75 -12.67
CA VAL A 51 -4.35 -1.97 -12.49
C VAL A 51 -4.88 -1.08 -11.36
N SER A 52 -6.00 -0.40 -11.57
CA SER A 52 -6.70 0.24 -10.44
C SER A 52 -7.74 -0.73 -9.90
N PHE A 53 -7.78 -0.94 -8.59
CA PHE A 53 -8.69 -1.88 -7.94
C PHE A 53 -8.94 -1.51 -6.47
N ASN A 54 -10.04 -2.02 -5.93
CA ASN A 54 -10.37 -1.91 -4.51
C ASN A 54 -10.40 -3.31 -3.88
N MET A 55 -9.90 -3.42 -2.66
CA MET A 55 -10.05 -4.60 -1.80
C MET A 55 -10.92 -4.24 -0.60
N ILE A 56 -11.97 -5.01 -0.38
CA ILE A 56 -12.91 -4.81 0.72
C ILE A 56 -12.72 -5.95 1.72
N TYR A 57 -12.37 -5.61 2.95
CA TYR A 57 -12.17 -6.56 4.05
C TYR A 57 -13.50 -6.85 4.77
N SER A 58 -13.56 -7.97 5.49
CA SER A 58 -14.79 -8.41 6.19
C SER A 58 -15.23 -7.45 7.30
N ASN A 59 -14.28 -6.71 7.87
CA ASN A 59 -14.53 -5.65 8.86
C ASN A 59 -14.99 -4.31 8.21
N GLY A 60 -15.18 -4.29 6.90
CA GLY A 60 -15.58 -3.10 6.13
C GLY A 60 -14.44 -2.13 5.80
N THR A 61 -13.18 -2.45 6.12
CA THR A 61 -12.04 -1.67 5.65
C THR A 61 -11.92 -1.77 4.14
N GLU A 62 -11.82 -0.62 3.47
CA GLU A 62 -11.59 -0.53 2.03
C GLU A 62 -10.17 -0.05 1.76
N VAL A 63 -9.43 -0.81 0.95
CA VAL A 63 -8.11 -0.46 0.46
C VAL A 63 -8.19 -0.19 -1.02
N ARG A 64 -7.70 0.97 -1.46
CA ARG A 64 -7.74 1.39 -2.86
C ARG A 64 -6.36 1.46 -3.46
N PHE A 65 -6.23 0.87 -4.64
CA PHE A 65 -5.04 0.94 -5.47
C PHE A 65 -5.38 1.74 -6.73
N ILE A 66 -4.67 2.85 -6.91
CA ILE A 66 -4.83 3.76 -8.04
C ILE A 66 -3.62 3.61 -8.94
N GLY A 67 -3.83 2.90 -10.04
CA GLY A 67 -2.82 2.70 -11.07
C GLY A 67 -2.67 3.95 -11.92
N LEU A 68 -1.44 4.47 -12.03
CA LEU A 68 -1.04 5.63 -12.80
C LEU A 68 -0.40 5.20 -14.13
N ASN A 69 -0.40 6.09 -15.12
CA ASN A 69 0.35 5.88 -16.35
C ASN A 69 1.78 6.46 -16.20
N PRO A 70 2.83 5.63 -16.13
CA PRO A 70 4.18 6.11 -15.88
C PRO A 70 4.73 7.03 -16.97
N THR A 71 4.22 6.97 -18.22
CA THR A 71 4.67 7.86 -19.30
C THR A 71 4.08 9.25 -19.22
N LYS A 72 2.97 9.44 -18.48
CA LYS A 72 2.32 10.74 -18.28
C LYS A 72 2.67 11.37 -16.94
N LEU A 73 2.74 10.55 -15.88
CA LEU A 73 3.03 11.02 -14.53
C LEU A 73 3.51 9.84 -13.67
N SER A 74 4.75 9.89 -13.21
CA SER A 74 5.36 8.85 -12.39
C SER A 74 5.63 9.37 -10.98
N PHE A 75 4.74 9.02 -10.04
CA PHE A 75 5.00 9.12 -8.60
C PHE A 75 4.44 7.89 -7.89
N ALA A 76 4.80 7.75 -6.63
CA ALA A 76 4.19 6.80 -5.73
C ALA A 76 3.86 7.48 -4.40
N GLU A 77 2.75 7.08 -3.81
CA GLU A 77 2.27 7.65 -2.56
C GLU A 77 1.39 6.65 -1.82
N ILE A 78 1.48 6.67 -0.49
CA ILE A 78 0.62 5.89 0.40
C ILE A 78 -0.12 6.88 1.30
N ASP A 79 -1.43 6.76 1.40
CA ASP A 79 -2.24 7.58 2.29
C ASP A 79 -3.15 6.72 3.18
N LEU A 80 -2.89 6.74 4.48
CA LEU A 80 -3.65 6.04 5.50
C LEU A 80 -4.51 7.04 6.26
N VAL A 81 -5.77 7.17 5.85
CA VAL A 81 -6.73 8.09 6.46
C VAL A 81 -7.53 7.35 7.53
N GLY A 82 -7.57 7.88 8.75
CA GLY A 82 -8.36 7.34 9.85
C GLY A 82 -8.98 8.40 10.75
N THR A 83 -9.88 7.99 11.63
CA THR A 83 -10.64 8.91 12.50
C THR A 83 -9.83 9.51 13.66
N LYS A 84 -8.63 8.99 13.93
CA LYS A 84 -7.72 9.47 14.99
C LYS A 84 -6.48 10.19 14.46
N GLY A 85 -6.22 10.08 13.17
CA GLY A 85 -5.03 10.64 12.54
C GLY A 85 -4.92 10.20 11.08
N ARG A 86 -3.86 10.68 10.43
CA ARG A 86 -3.51 10.31 9.06
C ARG A 86 -2.01 10.08 8.99
N ILE A 87 -1.58 9.08 8.24
CA ILE A 87 -0.18 8.85 7.91
C ILE A 87 -0.08 8.87 6.39
N ARG A 88 0.85 9.64 5.84
CA ARG A 88 1.08 9.70 4.40
C ARG A 88 2.56 9.50 4.12
N VAL A 89 2.88 8.61 3.17
CA VAL A 89 4.20 8.54 2.56
C VAL A 89 4.08 9.28 1.23
N ASN A 90 4.55 10.53 1.18
CA ASN A 90 4.35 11.40 0.05
C ASN A 90 5.32 11.08 -1.12
N TYR A 91 5.10 11.71 -2.28
CA TYR A 91 5.94 11.53 -3.48
C TYR A 91 7.40 11.98 -3.32
N LYS A 92 7.74 12.70 -2.25
CA LYS A 92 9.12 13.12 -1.91
C LYS A 92 9.82 12.11 -1.01
N ASN A 93 9.21 10.94 -0.78
CA ASN A 93 9.71 9.93 0.14
C ASN A 93 9.76 10.42 1.59
N GLU A 94 8.74 11.17 2.03
CA GLU A 94 8.61 11.64 3.40
C GLU A 94 7.39 11.01 4.06
N ILE A 95 7.54 10.61 5.33
CA ILE A 95 6.45 10.16 6.19
C ILE A 95 5.89 11.39 6.92
N GLU A 96 4.70 11.80 6.53
CA GLU A 96 3.89 12.83 7.17
C GLU A 96 2.92 12.18 8.17
N LYS A 97 2.96 12.61 9.43
CA LYS A 97 1.98 12.19 10.45
C LYS A 97 1.10 13.35 10.86
N TYR A 98 -0.20 13.09 10.91
CA TYR A 98 -1.22 14.06 11.27
C TYR A 98 -2.02 13.58 12.47
N LYS A 99 -2.30 14.51 13.38
CA LYS A 99 -3.29 14.33 14.45
C LYS A 99 -4.60 15.00 14.08
N VAL A 100 -5.69 14.47 14.60
CA VAL A 100 -7.01 15.11 14.49
C VAL A 100 -7.13 16.23 15.52
N THR A 101 -7.61 17.40 15.07
CA THR A 101 -7.89 18.57 15.91
C THR A 101 -9.21 19.21 15.49
N GLU A 102 -9.79 20.03 16.38
CA GLU A 102 -10.96 20.83 16.07
C GLU A 102 -10.66 21.90 15.00
N ASN A 103 -11.64 22.14 14.14
CA ASN A 103 -11.61 23.24 13.19
C ASN A 103 -11.95 24.56 13.89
N LYS A 104 -11.06 25.55 13.81
CA LYS A 104 -11.25 26.85 14.48
C LYS A 104 -12.38 27.69 13.87
N ILE A 105 -12.71 27.46 12.60
CA ILE A 105 -13.70 28.23 11.84
C ILE A 105 -15.06 27.53 11.92
N TYR A 106 -15.10 26.22 11.68
CA TYR A 106 -16.33 25.42 11.65
C TYR A 106 -16.46 24.54 12.90
N LYS A 107 -17.12 25.04 13.95
CA LYS A 107 -17.33 24.30 15.20
C LYS A 107 -17.99 22.94 14.95
N GLY A 108 -17.49 21.89 15.63
CA GLY A 108 -17.96 20.52 15.48
C GLY A 108 -17.31 19.73 14.33
N TYR A 109 -16.55 20.40 13.45
CA TYR A 109 -15.76 19.73 12.42
C TYR A 109 -14.34 19.46 12.91
N LYS A 110 -13.84 18.28 12.53
CA LYS A 110 -12.48 17.85 12.80
C LYS A 110 -11.63 17.96 11.54
N ILE A 111 -10.39 18.38 11.71
CA ILE A 111 -9.39 18.50 10.65
C ILE A 111 -8.10 17.79 11.04
N TYR A 112 -7.25 17.52 10.05
CA TYR A 112 -5.91 17.01 10.27
C TYR A 112 -4.93 18.16 10.44
N LYS A 113 -4.08 18.07 11.46
CA LYS A 113 -2.92 18.95 11.67
C LYS A 113 -1.64 18.13 11.53
N LEU A 114 -0.74 18.55 10.63
CA LEU A 114 0.57 17.94 10.49
C LEU A 114 1.35 18.11 11.80
N THR A 115 1.90 17.02 12.31
CA THR A 115 2.66 17.02 13.57
C THR A 115 4.10 16.56 13.40
N GLU A 116 4.38 15.80 12.34
CA GLU A 116 5.72 15.28 12.06
C GLU A 116 5.86 15.07 10.55
N CYS A 117 7.02 15.41 10.00
CA CYS A 117 7.42 15.07 8.64
C CYS A 117 8.89 14.64 8.68
N LYS A 118 9.19 13.44 8.18
CA LYS A 118 10.55 12.88 8.19
C LYS A 118 10.82 12.10 6.90
N PRO A 119 12.04 12.15 6.36
CA PRO A 119 12.39 11.34 5.19
C PRO A 119 12.39 9.85 5.50
N VAL A 120 11.96 9.04 4.54
CA VAL A 120 12.10 7.59 4.54
C VAL A 120 13.56 7.22 4.31
N ARG A 121 14.13 6.35 5.15
CA ARG A 121 15.52 5.88 5.02
C ARG A 121 15.58 4.61 4.19
N PHE A 122 15.42 4.71 2.87
CA PHE A 122 15.50 3.54 1.99
C PHE A 122 16.86 2.85 2.00
N SER A 123 17.94 3.59 2.29
CA SER A 123 19.29 3.03 2.36
C SER A 123 19.47 1.96 3.43
N SER A 124 18.60 1.89 4.45
CA SER A 124 18.64 0.84 5.46
C SER A 124 17.83 -0.41 5.09
N ALA A 125 17.03 -0.39 4.01
CA ALA A 125 16.15 -1.50 3.67
C ALA A 125 16.92 -2.80 3.38
N LEU A 126 17.89 -2.75 2.46
CA LEU A 126 18.71 -3.93 2.12
C LEU A 126 19.64 -4.37 3.26
N PRO A 127 20.38 -3.47 3.95
CA PRO A 127 21.17 -3.88 5.10
C PRO A 127 20.35 -4.58 6.19
N ASN A 128 19.17 -4.07 6.51
CA ASN A 128 18.30 -4.70 7.51
C ASN A 128 17.76 -6.06 7.04
N ALA A 129 17.45 -6.21 5.76
CA ALA A 129 17.02 -7.50 5.20
C ALA A 129 18.14 -8.55 5.27
N VAL A 130 19.36 -8.17 4.88
CA VAL A 130 20.54 -9.07 4.95
C VAL A 130 20.85 -9.44 6.39
N ASP A 131 20.80 -8.49 7.33
CA ASP A 131 21.02 -8.75 8.76
C ASP A 131 19.99 -9.72 9.32
N ASN A 132 18.69 -9.53 9.03
CA ASN A 132 17.65 -10.45 9.49
C ASN A 132 17.80 -11.86 8.88
N ILE A 133 18.16 -11.97 7.59
CA ILE A 133 18.45 -13.26 6.96
C ILE A 133 19.63 -13.94 7.66
N TYR A 134 20.73 -13.22 7.88
CA TYR A 134 21.91 -13.74 8.56
C TYR A 134 21.57 -14.25 9.97
N LYS A 135 20.87 -13.44 10.77
CA LYS A 135 20.45 -13.83 12.13
C LYS A 135 19.47 -15.00 12.15
N THR A 136 18.61 -15.11 11.14
CA THR A 136 17.70 -16.26 10.99
C THR A 136 18.49 -17.55 10.75
N LEU A 137 19.48 -17.53 9.86
CA LEU A 137 20.33 -18.68 9.57
C LEU A 137 21.16 -19.11 10.79
N GLU A 138 21.49 -18.16 11.66
CA GLU A 138 22.18 -18.38 12.93
C GLU A 138 21.24 -18.85 14.06
N GLY A 139 19.93 -18.97 13.81
CA GLY A 139 18.93 -19.33 14.82
C GLY A 139 18.70 -18.25 15.89
N LYS A 140 19.07 -16.99 15.62
CA LYS A 140 19.01 -15.87 16.58
C LYS A 140 17.70 -15.08 16.49
N GLU A 141 17.06 -15.07 15.32
CA GLU A 141 15.81 -14.37 15.06
C GLU A 141 14.92 -15.22 14.12
N GLU A 142 13.64 -14.87 14.04
CA GLU A 142 12.75 -15.37 12.99
C GLU A 142 12.88 -14.53 11.71
N LEU A 143 12.58 -15.15 10.56
CA LEU A 143 12.57 -14.45 9.29
C LEU A 143 11.36 -13.50 9.22
N VAL A 144 11.61 -12.21 9.05
CA VAL A 144 10.55 -11.19 9.07
C VAL A 144 9.66 -11.24 7.82
N SER A 145 10.22 -11.61 6.66
CA SER A 145 9.47 -11.77 5.41
C SER A 145 9.84 -13.08 4.71
N PRO A 146 9.18 -14.19 5.07
CA PRO A 146 9.46 -15.49 4.50
C PRO A 146 8.83 -15.66 3.11
N ALA A 147 9.25 -16.70 2.38
CA ALA A 147 8.86 -16.91 0.97
C ALA A 147 7.34 -17.10 0.77
N GLU A 148 6.66 -17.61 1.79
CA GLU A 148 5.20 -17.79 1.83
C GLU A 148 4.46 -16.46 1.65
N ASN A 149 5.03 -15.34 2.09
CA ASN A 149 4.45 -14.02 1.86
C ASN A 149 4.38 -13.73 0.36
N SER A 150 5.49 -13.93 -0.36
CA SER A 150 5.54 -13.76 -1.81
C SER A 150 4.52 -14.63 -2.53
N LEU A 151 4.38 -15.91 -2.15
CA LEU A 151 3.40 -16.82 -2.76
C LEU A 151 1.97 -16.26 -2.64
N LYS A 152 1.58 -15.82 -1.45
CA LYS A 152 0.25 -15.21 -1.19
C LYS A 152 0.04 -13.93 -2.01
N ILE A 153 1.09 -13.15 -2.21
CA ILE A 153 1.04 -11.94 -3.05
C ILE A 153 0.82 -12.30 -4.52
N PHE A 154 1.50 -13.32 -5.04
CA PHE A 154 1.28 -13.77 -6.42
C PHE A 154 -0.11 -14.38 -6.61
N GLU A 155 -0.62 -15.15 -5.66
CA GLU A 155 -2.00 -15.62 -5.67
C GLU A 155 -3.02 -14.46 -5.68
N LEU A 156 -2.78 -13.43 -4.86
CA LEU A 156 -3.62 -12.23 -4.84
C LEU A 156 -3.54 -11.45 -6.15
N ILE A 157 -2.36 -11.31 -6.75
CA ILE A 157 -2.17 -10.68 -8.06
C ILE A 157 -2.94 -11.43 -9.14
N ASN A 158 -2.89 -12.77 -9.15
CA ASN A 158 -3.66 -13.58 -10.11
C ASN A 158 -5.17 -13.35 -9.92
N ARG A 159 -5.65 -13.39 -8.67
CA ARG A 159 -7.04 -13.05 -8.35
C ARG A 159 -7.44 -11.66 -8.83
N ILE A 160 -6.56 -10.65 -8.77
CA ILE A 160 -6.82 -9.30 -9.29
C ILE A 160 -6.89 -9.32 -10.83
N LYS A 161 -5.94 -9.99 -11.49
CA LYS A 161 -5.86 -10.08 -12.96
C LYS A 161 -7.11 -10.71 -13.55
N GLU A 162 -7.58 -11.81 -12.96
CA GLU A 162 -8.73 -12.60 -13.40
C GLU A 162 -10.08 -11.86 -13.25
N ARG A 163 -10.15 -10.80 -12.45
CA ARG A 163 -11.40 -10.04 -12.31
C ARG A 163 -11.72 -9.30 -13.61
N PRO A 164 -12.99 -9.28 -14.03
CA PRO A 164 -13.43 -8.38 -15.09
C PRO A 164 -13.35 -6.94 -14.62
N ILE A 165 -13.14 -6.02 -15.55
CA ILE A 165 -13.23 -4.58 -15.26
C ILE A 165 -14.69 -4.23 -14.97
N CYS A 166 -14.95 -3.73 -13.78
CA CYS A 166 -16.25 -3.19 -13.39
C CYS A 166 -16.33 -1.74 -13.87
N ARG A 167 -17.28 -1.45 -14.77
CA ARG A 167 -17.62 -0.09 -15.17
C ARG A 167 -18.62 0.44 -14.14
N ILE A 168 -18.17 1.37 -13.30
CA ILE A 168 -19.01 2.12 -12.34
C ILE A 168 -19.50 3.39 -13.05
#